data_AF-A0A3S5Y2W6-F1
#
_entry.id   AF-A0A3S5Y2W6-F1
#
_cell.length_a   1.000
_cell.length_b   1.000
_cell.length_c   1.000
_cell.angle_alpha   90.00
_cell.angle_beta   90.00
_cell.angle_gamma   90.00
#
_symmetry.space_group_name_H-M   'P 1'
#
loop_
_entity.id
_entity.type
_entity.pdbx_description
1 polymer ?
#
loop_
_entity_poly.entity_id
_entity_poly.type
_entity_poly.pdbx_seq_one_letter_code
_entity_poly.pdbx_strand_id
1 'polypeptide(L)'
;MGGKPAIVAAVVSSAAASVAEDVACAVAHLDGADRVVEAILTSVAAVRADPALSYWFAHNRTGAANGYLASSPDLARFATTLTGAVADDLAGEWIVRVVLTLLAWPGADGDTERHMVRHFVAPAFAT
;
A
#
# COMPACT_ATOMS: atom_id res chain seq x y z
N MET A 1 -28.98 -10.53 9.24
CA MET A 1 -28.29 -9.40 9.91
C MET A 1 -26.87 -9.32 9.36
N GLY A 2 -26.60 -8.64 8.24
CA GLY A 2 -25.25 -8.68 7.62
C GLY A 2 -24.89 -7.61 6.59
N GLY A 3 -25.79 -6.67 6.26
CA GLY A 3 -25.57 -5.75 5.15
C GLY A 3 -24.49 -4.69 5.36
N LYS A 4 -24.41 -4.08 6.56
CA LYS A 4 -23.50 -2.95 6.81
C LYS A 4 -22.00 -3.33 6.73
N PRO A 5 -21.53 -4.40 7.38
CA PRO A 5 -20.12 -4.80 7.28
C PRO A 5 -19.70 -5.20 5.87
N ALA A 6 -20.60 -5.87 5.12
CA ALA A 6 -20.35 -6.26 3.73
C ALA A 6 -20.21 -5.05 2.80
N ILE A 7 -21.06 -4.03 2.98
CA ILE A 7 -20.98 -2.77 2.21
C ILE A 7 -19.68 -2.03 2.52
N VAL A 8 -19.30 -1.92 3.80
CA VAL A 8 -18.04 -1.25 4.19
C VAL A 8 -16.83 -1.98 3.60
N ALA A 9 -16.81 -3.31 3.65
CA ALA A 9 -15.73 -4.10 3.06
C ALA A 9 -15.63 -3.90 1.53
N ALA A 10 -16.77 -3.88 0.83
CA ALA A 10 -16.80 -3.64 -0.61
C ALA A 10 -16.31 -2.24 -0.99
N VAL A 11 -16.71 -1.20 -0.23
CA VAL A 11 -16.24 0.18 -0.43
C VAL A 11 -14.73 0.28 -0.22
N VAL A 12 -14.21 -0.34 0.84
CA VAL A 12 -12.76 -0.36 1.14
C VAL A 12 -11.97 -1.09 0.07
N SER A 13 -12.44 -2.25 -0.40
CA SER A 13 -11.80 -2.99 -1.51
C SER A 13 -11.81 -2.18 -2.81
N SER A 14 -12.93 -1.52 -3.13
CA SER A 14 -13.04 -0.63 -4.30
C SER A 14 -12.07 0.56 -4.21
N ALA A 15 -11.99 1.23 -3.05
CA ALA A 15 -11.09 2.35 -2.84
C ALA A 15 -9.61 1.91 -2.93
N ALA A 16 -9.28 0.75 -2.35
CA ALA A 16 -7.93 0.19 -2.44
C ALA A 16 -7.53 -0.14 -3.89
N ALA A 17 -8.45 -0.69 -4.69
CA ALA A 17 -8.20 -0.97 -6.10
C ALA A 17 -7.95 0.32 -6.90
N SER A 18 -8.77 1.36 -6.71
CA SER A 18 -8.57 2.67 -7.34
C SER A 18 -7.20 3.27 -7.00
N VAL A 19 -6.82 3.24 -5.71
CA VAL A 19 -5.51 3.72 -5.26
C VAL A 19 -4.37 2.92 -5.92
N ALA A 20 -4.52 1.61 -6.08
CA ALA A 20 -3.52 0.77 -6.74
C ALA A 20 -3.27 1.21 -8.20
N GLU A 21 -4.36 1.44 -8.93
CA GLU A 21 -4.33 1.86 -10.33
C GLU A 21 -3.70 3.26 -10.48
N ASP A 22 -4.10 4.20 -9.63
CA ASP A 22 -3.55 5.55 -9.61
C ASP A 22 -2.04 5.54 -9.33
N VAL A 23 -1.59 4.75 -8.35
CA VAL A 23 -0.17 4.62 -8.03
C VAL A 23 0.58 3.96 -9.17
N ALA A 24 0.05 2.88 -9.75
CA ALA A 24 0.69 2.20 -10.88
C ALA A 24 0.87 3.13 -12.09
N CYS A 25 -0.12 3.97 -12.37
CA CYS A 25 -0.03 4.99 -13.41
C CYS A 25 1.04 6.04 -13.07
N ALA A 26 1.05 6.54 -11.82
CA ALA A 26 2.01 7.54 -11.36
C ALA A 26 3.47 7.07 -11.46
N VAL A 27 3.74 5.79 -11.19
CA VAL A 27 5.10 5.23 -11.19
C VAL A 27 5.48 4.50 -12.48
N ALA A 28 4.60 4.46 -13.49
CA ALA A 28 4.82 3.71 -14.73
C ALA A 28 6.07 4.15 -15.52
N HIS A 29 6.55 5.37 -15.30
CA HIS A 29 7.72 5.95 -15.95
C HIS A 29 9.03 5.73 -15.18
N LEU A 30 8.97 5.06 -14.03
CA LEU A 30 10.10 4.77 -13.15
C LEU A 30 10.41 3.28 -13.18
N ASP A 31 11.68 2.95 -12.91
CA ASP A 31 12.16 1.57 -12.83
C ASP A 31 12.98 1.34 -11.55
N GLY A 32 13.20 0.05 -11.23
CA GLY A 32 14.07 -0.39 -10.13
C GLY A 32 13.73 0.24 -8.79
N ALA A 33 14.79 0.64 -8.07
CA ALA A 33 14.69 1.22 -6.73
C ALA A 33 13.85 2.51 -6.67
N ASP A 34 13.92 3.37 -7.69
CA ASP A 34 13.19 4.64 -7.70
C ASP A 34 11.68 4.42 -7.87
N ARG A 35 11.29 3.45 -8.72
CA ARG A 35 9.89 3.03 -8.83
C ARG A 35 9.35 2.56 -7.49
N VAL A 36 10.12 1.74 -6.77
CA VAL A 36 9.69 1.19 -5.48
C VAL A 36 9.51 2.30 -4.43
N VAL A 37 10.47 3.21 -4.34
CA VAL A 37 10.39 4.35 -3.39
C VAL A 37 9.13 5.18 -3.67
N GLU A 38 8.91 5.59 -4.92
CA GLU A 38 7.76 6.41 -5.27
C GLU A 38 6.43 5.63 -5.16
N ALA A 39 6.41 4.32 -5.47
CA ALA A 39 5.21 3.50 -5.30
C ALA A 39 4.78 3.41 -3.83
N ILE A 40 5.73 3.22 -2.90
CA ILE A 40 5.45 3.17 -1.47
C ILE A 40 4.89 4.51 -0.99
N LEU A 41 5.57 5.61 -1.29
CA LEU A 41 5.20 6.94 -0.78
C LEU A 41 3.89 7.42 -1.40
N THR A 42 3.67 7.18 -2.69
CA THR A 42 2.41 7.53 -3.37
C THR A 42 1.26 6.71 -2.81
N SER A 43 1.46 5.41 -2.54
CA SER A 43 0.44 4.56 -1.90
C SER A 43 0.07 5.08 -0.51
N VAL A 44 1.06 5.43 0.31
CA VAL A 44 0.84 5.99 1.65
C VAL A 44 0.06 7.31 1.57
N ALA A 45 0.45 8.20 0.66
CA ALA A 45 -0.23 9.48 0.47
C ALA A 45 -1.68 9.29 0.00
N ALA A 46 -1.91 8.42 -0.98
CA ALA A 46 -3.24 8.13 -1.53
C ALA A 46 -4.18 7.52 -0.48
N VAL A 47 -3.69 6.56 0.32
CA VAL A 47 -4.47 5.96 1.41
C VAL A 47 -4.83 6.99 2.50
N ARG A 48 -3.90 7.90 2.84
CA ARG A 48 -4.17 8.97 3.81
C ARG A 48 -5.15 10.01 3.28
N ALA A 49 -5.16 10.26 1.97
CA ALA A 49 -6.06 11.19 1.31
C ALA A 49 -7.46 10.62 1.09
N ASP A 50 -7.61 9.30 0.97
CA ASP A 50 -8.92 8.64 0.83
C ASP A 50 -9.67 8.58 2.17
N PRO A 51 -10.86 9.20 2.29
CA PRO A 51 -11.62 9.22 3.55
C PRO A 51 -12.09 7.84 4.02
N ALA A 52 -12.40 6.92 3.11
CA ALA A 52 -12.88 5.59 3.45
C ALA A 52 -11.75 4.71 3.96
N LEU A 53 -10.59 4.73 3.28
CA LEU A 53 -9.41 3.98 3.69
C LEU A 53 -8.81 4.54 4.98
N SER A 54 -8.63 5.86 5.09
CA SER A 54 -8.11 6.49 6.32
C SER A 54 -9.00 6.19 7.53
N TYR A 55 -10.33 6.29 7.39
CA TYR A 55 -11.27 5.91 8.44
C TYR A 55 -11.15 4.42 8.78
N TRP A 56 -11.12 3.54 7.78
CA TRP A 56 -11.00 2.10 8.00
C TRP A 56 -9.70 1.74 8.74
N PHE A 57 -8.56 2.31 8.33
CA PHE A 57 -7.27 2.08 8.99
C PHE A 57 -7.26 2.58 10.44
N ALA A 58 -7.80 3.77 10.71
CA ALA A 58 -7.88 4.30 12.08
C ALA A 58 -8.70 3.41 13.02
N HIS A 59 -9.78 2.80 12.52
CA HIS A 59 -10.74 2.04 13.33
C HIS A 59 -10.49 0.52 13.38
N ASN A 60 -9.66 -0.02 12.48
CA ASN A 60 -9.36 -1.46 12.41
C ASN A 60 -7.92 -1.81 12.80
N ARG A 61 -7.21 -0.88 13.48
CA ARG A 61 -5.82 -1.02 13.99
C ARG A 61 -5.55 -2.26 14.86
N THR A 62 -6.57 -2.98 15.31
CA THR A 62 -6.45 -4.13 16.23
C THR A 62 -6.62 -5.45 15.50
N GLY A 63 -5.54 -6.08 15.02
CA GLY A 63 -5.42 -7.52 14.67
C GLY A 63 -6.27 -8.07 13.51
N ALA A 64 -7.55 -7.69 13.40
CA ALA A 64 -8.50 -8.14 12.39
C ALA A 64 -8.20 -7.57 11.00
N ALA A 65 -7.70 -6.33 10.91
CA ALA A 65 -7.18 -5.79 9.65
C ALA A 65 -5.98 -6.61 9.13
N ASN A 66 -5.09 -7.06 10.03
CA ASN A 66 -3.95 -7.90 9.65
C ASN A 66 -4.40 -9.25 9.07
N GLY A 67 -5.40 -9.91 9.69
CA GLY A 67 -5.95 -11.17 9.18
C GLY A 67 -6.70 -11.03 7.85
N TYR A 68 -7.47 -9.95 7.68
CA TYR A 68 -8.18 -9.65 6.44
C TYR A 68 -7.21 -9.33 5.30
N LEU A 69 -6.21 -8.48 5.54
CA LEU A 69 -5.22 -8.11 4.53
C LEU A 69 -4.33 -9.29 4.16
N ALA A 70 -3.81 -10.05 5.14
CA ALA A 70 -2.92 -11.19 4.90
C ALA A 70 -3.59 -12.35 4.15
N SER A 71 -4.92 -12.43 4.14
CA SER A 71 -5.67 -13.45 3.41
C SER A 71 -6.38 -12.93 2.15
N SER A 72 -6.24 -11.63 1.84
CA SER A 72 -6.98 -11.01 0.74
C SER A 72 -6.25 -11.20 -0.60
N PRO A 73 -6.91 -11.80 -1.61
CA PRO A 73 -6.42 -11.81 -3.00
C PRO A 73 -6.22 -10.41 -3.57
N ASP A 74 -6.91 -9.41 -3.01
CA ASP A 74 -6.75 -8.01 -3.42
C ASP A 74 -5.38 -7.47 -3.03
N LEU A 75 -4.76 -7.99 -1.96
CA LEU A 75 -3.43 -7.60 -1.52
C LEU A 75 -2.35 -8.07 -2.50
N ALA A 76 -2.48 -9.30 -3.00
CA ALA A 76 -1.59 -9.85 -4.02
C ALA A 76 -1.73 -9.09 -5.35
N ARG A 77 -2.97 -8.78 -5.77
CA ARG A 77 -3.21 -7.94 -6.94
C ARG A 77 -2.62 -6.55 -6.78
N PHE A 78 -2.80 -5.94 -5.59
CA PHE A 78 -2.24 -4.63 -5.26
C PHE A 78 -0.70 -4.65 -5.34
N ALA A 79 -0.08 -5.67 -4.75
CA ALA A 79 1.34 -5.93 -4.82
C ALA A 79 1.86 -5.98 -6.27
N THR A 80 1.27 -6.82 -7.13
CA THR A 80 1.64 -6.94 -8.55
C THR A 80 1.44 -5.63 -9.32
N THR A 81 0.34 -4.91 -9.05
CA THR A 81 0.04 -3.64 -9.71
C THR A 81 1.07 -2.57 -9.35
N LEU A 82 1.47 -2.48 -8.08
CA LEU A 82 2.45 -1.50 -7.60
C LEU A 82 3.85 -1.74 -8.16
N THR A 83 4.29 -2.98 -8.17
CA THR A 83 5.64 -3.36 -8.59
C THR A 83 5.76 -3.55 -10.11
N GLY A 84 4.62 -3.68 -10.79
CA GLY A 84 4.55 -4.00 -12.22
C GLY A 84 4.72 -5.48 -12.49
N ALA A 85 4.36 -5.90 -13.71
CA ALA A 85 4.34 -7.31 -14.12
C ALA A 85 5.71 -8.03 -14.14
N VAL A 86 6.81 -7.32 -13.87
CA VAL A 86 8.19 -7.84 -13.93
C VAL A 86 8.72 -8.19 -12.53
N ALA A 87 8.05 -7.77 -11.47
CA ALA A 87 8.53 -7.97 -10.12
C ALA A 87 8.04 -9.28 -9.49
N ASP A 88 8.91 -9.86 -8.66
CA ASP A 88 8.66 -11.02 -7.82
C ASP A 88 7.41 -10.82 -6.94
N ASP A 89 6.52 -11.83 -6.87
CA ASP A 89 5.33 -11.80 -6.00
C ASP A 89 5.74 -11.53 -4.54
N LEU A 90 6.90 -12.04 -4.10
CA LEU A 90 7.46 -11.78 -2.77
C LEU A 90 7.86 -10.31 -2.57
N ALA A 91 8.36 -9.64 -3.61
CA ALA A 91 8.72 -8.23 -3.57
C ALA A 91 7.49 -7.35 -3.34
N GLY A 92 6.42 -7.60 -4.08
CA GLY A 92 5.17 -6.86 -3.92
C GLY A 92 4.54 -7.09 -2.54
N GLU A 93 4.54 -8.34 -2.07
CA GLU A 93 4.11 -8.70 -0.72
C GLU A 93 4.91 -7.97 0.38
N TRP A 94 6.22 -7.81 0.20
CA TRP A 94 7.07 -7.08 1.13
C TRP A 94 6.76 -5.57 1.11
N ILE A 95 6.64 -4.97 -0.08
CA ILE A 95 6.31 -3.55 -0.26
C ILE A 95 5.00 -3.19 0.43
N VAL A 96 3.98 -4.04 0.32
CA VAL A 96 2.71 -3.85 1.02
C VAL A 96 2.91 -3.78 2.55
N ARG A 97 3.73 -4.66 3.12
CA ARG A 97 4.03 -4.64 4.56
C ARG A 97 4.72 -3.34 4.98
N VAL A 98 5.58 -2.78 4.13
CA VAL A 98 6.20 -1.46 4.34
C VAL A 98 5.14 -0.36 4.34
N VAL A 99 4.25 -0.32 3.34
CA VAL A 99 3.14 0.66 3.25
C VAL A 99 2.26 0.60 4.50
N LEU A 100 1.84 -0.60 4.92
CA LEU A 100 1.02 -0.80 6.11
C LEU A 100 1.73 -0.34 7.39
N THR A 101 3.05 -0.54 7.48
CA THR A 101 3.85 -0.09 8.61
C THR A 101 3.89 1.44 8.70
N LEU A 102 4.11 2.13 7.57
CA LEU A 102 4.11 3.60 7.51
C LEU A 102 2.71 4.21 7.77
N LEU A 103 1.64 3.49 7.44
CA LEU A 103 0.29 3.90 7.78
C LEU A 103 -0.02 3.73 9.28
N ALA A 104 0.45 2.63 9.87
CA ALA A 104 0.24 2.34 11.29
C ALA A 104 1.13 3.18 12.21
N TRP A 105 2.36 3.45 11.77
CA TRP A 105 3.37 4.23 12.46
C TRP A 105 4.01 5.22 11.47
N PRO A 106 3.39 6.40 11.28
CA PRO A 106 3.90 7.42 10.37
C PRO A 106 5.24 7.99 10.86
N GLY A 107 6.05 8.43 9.91
CA GLY A 107 7.24 9.24 10.19
C GLY A 107 6.87 10.63 10.71
N ALA A 108 7.87 11.45 11.04
CA ALA A 108 7.65 12.82 11.48
C ALA A 108 7.00 13.67 10.37
N ASP A 109 7.41 13.45 9.13
CA ASP A 109 6.93 14.10 7.92
C ASP A 109 7.22 13.23 6.68
N GLY A 110 6.75 13.67 5.51
CA GLY A 110 6.93 12.94 4.25
C GLY A 110 8.39 12.85 3.80
N ASP A 111 9.24 13.82 4.14
CA ASP A 111 10.66 13.80 3.79
C ASP A 111 11.42 12.76 4.62
N THR A 112 11.07 12.63 5.90
CA THR A 112 11.56 11.58 6.79
C THR A 112 11.16 10.20 6.28
N GLU A 113 9.90 10.03 5.88
CA GLU A 113 9.42 8.76 5.30
C GLU A 113 10.16 8.42 4.00
N ARG A 114 10.34 9.41 3.11
CA ARG A 114 11.13 9.22 1.88
C ARG A 114 12.57 8.82 2.18
N HIS A 115 13.20 9.46 3.16
CA HIS A 115 14.57 9.13 3.55
C HIS A 115 14.66 7.70 4.11
N MET A 116 13.71 7.30 4.97
CA MET A 116 13.64 5.94 5.50
C MET A 116 13.49 4.89 4.38
N VAL A 117 12.53 5.09 3.48
CA VAL A 117 12.27 4.15 2.37
C VAL A 117 13.47 4.07 1.44
N ARG A 118 14.05 5.22 1.07
CA ARG A 118 15.23 5.25 0.18
C ARG A 118 16.46 4.62 0.84
N HIS A 119 16.64 4.76 2.15
CA HIS A 119 17.82 4.23 2.83
C HIS A 119 17.71 2.75 3.20
N PHE A 120 16.53 2.31 3.65
CA PHE A 120 16.35 0.96 4.21
C PHE A 120 15.61 -0.02 3.30
N VAL A 121 14.82 0.46 2.34
CA VAL A 121 13.99 -0.41 1.47
C VAL A 121 14.56 -0.47 0.07
N ALA A 122 14.87 0.68 -0.53
CA ALA A 122 15.35 0.78 -1.91
C ALA A 122 16.56 -0.12 -2.25
N PRO A 123 17.57 -0.32 -1.36
CA PRO A 123 18.70 -1.19 -1.67
C PRO A 123 18.34 -2.65 -1.98
N ALA A 124 17.19 -3.15 -1.48
CA ALA A 124 16.71 -4.50 -1.80
C ALA A 124 16.21 -4.65 -3.24
N PHE A 125 16.03 -3.52 -3.94
CA PHE A 125 15.47 -3.43 -5.30
C PHE A 125 16.40 -2.71 -6.28
N ALA A 126 17.64 -2.43 -5.85
CA ALA A 126 18.69 -1.92 -6.71
C ALA A 126 19.31 -3.10 -7.48
N THR A 127 18.71 -3.47 -8.61
CA THR A 127 19.29 -4.43 -9.56
C THR A 127 19.39 -3.77 -10.93
#